data_AF-A0ABD3PPB5-F1
#
_entry.id   AF-A0ABD3PPB5-F1
#
_cell.length_a   1.000
_cell.length_b   1.000
_cell.length_c   1.000
_cell.angle_alpha   90.00
_cell.angle_beta   90.00
_cell.angle_gamma   90.00
#
_symmetry.space_group_name_H-M   'P 1'
#
loop_
_entity.id
_entity.type
_entity.pdbx_description
1 polymer ?
#
loop_
_entity_poly.entity_id
_entity_poly.type
_entity_poly.pdbx_seq_one_letter_code
_entity_poly.pdbx_strand_id
1 'polypeptide(L)'
;MLISHSFVDKDLRKALSGVPCRAEFFRYVQWHNMAFTVTADLRLPELVFHYESYTTSFDKTIEDLLDFLELSPIGEPEPYFPGKVYGDYYSDDEKHAIARFAKEFSSKTTWAHLKQYF
;
A
#
# COMPACT_ATOMS: atom_id res chain seq x y z
N MET A 1 -15.55 40.02 -6.92
CA MET A 1 -16.13 38.66 -6.91
C MET A 1 -14.98 37.69 -6.63
N LEU A 2 -14.80 37.31 -5.37
CA LEU A 2 -13.76 36.35 -4.96
C LEU A 2 -14.44 35.00 -4.81
N ILE A 3 -14.12 34.05 -5.67
CA ILE A 3 -14.60 32.68 -5.56
C ILE A 3 -13.91 32.08 -4.32
N SER A 4 -14.62 32.00 -3.20
CA SER A 4 -14.11 31.48 -1.92
C SER A 4 -14.42 29.98 -1.72
N HIS A 5 -14.53 29.22 -2.81
CA HIS A 5 -14.72 27.77 -2.71
C HIS A 5 -13.36 27.08 -2.78
N SER A 6 -12.95 26.49 -1.66
CA SER A 6 -11.85 25.54 -1.66
C SER A 6 -12.29 24.34 -2.51
N PHE A 7 -11.54 24.03 -3.56
CA PHE A 7 -11.78 22.87 -4.43
C PHE A 7 -11.45 21.53 -3.75
N VAL A 8 -10.91 21.58 -2.54
CA VAL A 8 -10.50 20.40 -1.78
C VAL A 8 -11.46 20.23 -0.61
N ASP A 9 -11.96 19.00 -0.46
CA ASP A 9 -12.81 18.61 0.66
C ASP A 9 -12.16 18.96 2.01
N LYS A 10 -12.98 19.44 2.95
CA LYS A 10 -12.48 19.95 4.24
C LYS A 10 -11.94 18.81 5.12
N ASP A 11 -12.57 17.64 5.05
CA ASP A 11 -12.19 16.48 5.85
C ASP A 11 -10.89 15.88 5.30
N LEU A 12 -10.76 15.80 3.97
CA LEU A 12 -9.50 15.45 3.32
C LEU A 12 -8.36 16.40 3.71
N ARG A 13 -8.61 17.72 3.67
CA ARG A 13 -7.59 18.71 4.06
C ARG A 13 -7.17 18.55 5.52
N LYS A 14 -8.12 18.23 6.40
CA LYS A 14 -7.88 18.00 7.83
C LYS A 14 -7.09 16.72 8.06
N ALA A 15 -7.46 15.62 7.40
CA ALA A 15 -6.78 14.33 7.54
C ALA A 15 -5.33 14.38 7.04
N LEU A 16 -5.04 15.17 6.01
CA LEU A 16 -3.68 15.41 5.50
C LEU A 16 -2.85 16.38 6.35
N SER A 17 -3.39 16.91 7.45
CA SER A 17 -2.64 17.79 8.35
C SER A 17 -1.52 17.03 9.06
N GLY A 18 -0.29 17.53 8.96
CA GLY A 18 0.92 16.87 9.50
C GLY A 18 1.45 15.71 8.66
N VAL A 19 0.77 15.33 7.57
CA VAL A 19 1.29 14.34 6.61
C VAL A 19 2.32 15.02 5.70
N PRO A 20 3.59 14.59 5.68
CA PRO A 20 4.58 15.08 4.71
C PRO A 20 4.22 14.59 3.31
N CYS A 21 4.66 15.27 2.25
CA CYS A 21 4.40 14.84 0.86
C CYS A 21 2.92 14.46 0.59
N ARG A 22 1.96 15.28 1.06
CA ARG A 22 0.51 14.99 1.09
C ARG A 22 -0.05 14.34 -0.18
N ALA A 23 0.34 14.84 -1.35
CA ALA A 23 -0.13 14.33 -2.64
C ALA A 23 0.31 12.87 -2.88
N GLU A 24 1.50 12.50 -2.41
CA GLU A 24 2.06 11.17 -2.55
C GLU A 24 1.31 10.15 -1.70
N PHE A 25 1.07 10.44 -0.42
CA PHE A 25 0.29 9.55 0.44
C PHE A 25 -1.17 9.45 -0.01
N PHE A 26 -1.76 10.57 -0.46
CA PHE A 26 -3.10 10.52 -1.05
C PHE A 26 -3.14 9.60 -2.28
N ARG A 27 -2.21 9.79 -3.23
CA ARG A 27 -2.12 8.94 -4.42
C ARG A 27 -1.87 7.49 -4.07
N TYR A 28 -0.99 7.21 -3.10
CA TYR A 28 -0.68 5.86 -2.64
C TYR A 28 -1.94 5.13 -2.13
N VAL A 29 -2.71 5.76 -1.25
CA VAL A 29 -3.96 5.19 -0.73
C VAL A 29 -5.00 5.00 -1.84
N GLN A 30 -5.21 6.02 -2.68
CA GLN A 30 -6.21 5.96 -3.74
C GLN A 30 -5.87 4.92 -4.81
N TRP A 31 -4.58 4.75 -5.13
CA TRP A 31 -4.13 3.71 -6.06
C TRP A 31 -4.49 2.31 -5.54
N HIS A 32 -4.23 2.02 -4.26
CA HIS A 32 -4.56 0.71 -3.68
C HIS A 32 -6.08 0.50 -3.56
N ASN A 33 -6.84 1.53 -3.16
CA ASN A 33 -8.30 1.47 -3.16
C ASN A 33 -8.83 1.10 -4.56
N MET A 34 -8.32 1.77 -5.60
CA MET A 34 -8.72 1.53 -6.98
C MET A 34 -8.33 0.14 -7.46
N ALA A 35 -7.11 -0.33 -7.15
CA ALA A 35 -6.66 -1.66 -7.52
C ALA A 35 -7.62 -2.74 -7.03
N PHE A 36 -7.95 -2.74 -5.73
CA PHE A 36 -8.90 -3.70 -5.16
C PHE A 36 -10.33 -3.52 -5.68
N THR A 37 -10.76 -2.29 -5.95
CA THR A 37 -12.10 -2.02 -6.50
C THR A 37 -12.22 -2.61 -7.90
N VAL A 38 -11.24 -2.35 -8.76
CA VAL A 38 -11.23 -2.82 -10.16
C VAL A 38 -11.10 -4.34 -10.24
N THR A 39 -10.23 -4.97 -9.44
CA THR A 39 -10.12 -6.44 -9.44
C THR A 39 -11.42 -7.11 -9.00
N ALA A 40 -12.06 -6.57 -7.96
CA ALA A 40 -13.35 -7.08 -7.48
C ALA A 40 -14.49 -6.89 -8.49
N ASP A 41 -14.61 -5.69 -9.07
CA ASP A 41 -15.67 -5.35 -10.02
C ASP A 41 -15.58 -6.20 -11.31
N LEU A 42 -14.35 -6.45 -11.78
CA LEU A 42 -14.08 -7.28 -12.96
C LEU A 42 -14.01 -8.78 -12.64
N ARG A 43 -14.08 -9.17 -11.37
CA ARG A 43 -13.94 -10.56 -10.88
C ARG A 43 -12.67 -11.24 -11.38
N LEU A 44 -11.56 -10.51 -11.34
CA LEU A 44 -10.26 -11.05 -11.72
C LEU A 44 -9.70 -11.91 -10.58
N PRO A 45 -9.01 -13.03 -10.88
CA PRO A 45 -8.18 -13.72 -9.90
C PRO A 45 -7.13 -12.77 -9.34
N GLU A 46 -6.92 -12.81 -8.04
CA GLU A 46 -5.94 -11.96 -7.35
C GLU A 46 -5.04 -12.79 -6.43
N LEU A 47 -3.75 -12.43 -6.42
CA LEU A 47 -2.78 -12.87 -5.43
C LEU A 47 -2.17 -11.63 -4.79
N VAL A 48 -2.35 -11.49 -3.47
CA VAL A 48 -1.74 -10.41 -2.68
C VAL A 48 -0.64 -10.99 -1.82
N PHE A 49 0.59 -10.56 -2.04
CA PHE A 49 1.73 -10.88 -1.19
C PHE A 49 2.47 -9.60 -0.79
N HIS A 50 3.24 -9.70 0.28
CA HIS A 50 3.94 -8.58 0.89
C HIS A 50 5.44 -8.68 0.63
N TYR A 51 6.11 -7.55 0.43
CA TYR A 51 7.54 -7.54 0.12
C TYR A 51 8.36 -8.24 1.22
N GLU A 52 7.95 -8.09 2.48
CA GLU A 52 8.54 -8.72 3.66
C GLU A 52 8.41 -10.25 3.65
N SER A 53 7.46 -10.80 2.89
CA SER A 53 7.30 -12.25 2.71
C SER A 53 8.47 -12.86 1.96
N TYR A 54 9.15 -12.13 1.08
CA TYR A 54 10.41 -12.61 0.47
C TYR A 54 11.53 -12.77 1.50
N THR A 55 11.53 -11.97 2.56
CA THR A 55 12.52 -12.10 3.63
C THR A 55 12.18 -13.23 4.60
N THR A 56 10.89 -13.39 4.93
CA THR A 56 10.44 -14.22 6.05
C THR A 56 9.88 -15.58 5.64
N SER A 57 9.49 -15.74 4.37
CA SER A 57 8.80 -16.93 3.84
C SER A 57 9.05 -17.06 2.33
N PHE A 58 10.33 -16.98 1.94
CA PHE A 58 10.75 -16.93 0.53
C PHE A 58 10.18 -18.10 -0.31
N ASP A 59 10.48 -19.34 0.07
CA ASP A 59 10.09 -20.54 -0.69
C ASP A 59 8.58 -20.60 -0.92
N LYS A 60 7.81 -20.37 0.15
CA LYS A 60 6.35 -20.32 0.08
C LYS A 60 5.84 -19.19 -0.81
N THR A 61 6.45 -18.01 -0.73
CA THR A 61 6.04 -16.85 -1.55
C THR A 61 6.27 -17.14 -3.04
N ILE A 62 7.36 -17.82 -3.39
CA ILE A 62 7.65 -18.23 -4.76
C ILE A 62 6.69 -19.34 -5.22
N GLU A 63 6.42 -20.33 -4.36
CA GLU A 63 5.46 -21.41 -4.65
C GLU A 63 4.07 -20.85 -4.92
N ASP A 64 3.53 -20.02 -4.01
CA ASP A 64 2.21 -19.40 -4.14
C ASP A 64 2.11 -18.54 -5.42
N LEU A 65 3.20 -17.85 -5.79
CA LEU A 65 3.26 -17.04 -7.03
C LEU A 65 3.28 -17.90 -8.29
N LEU A 66 4.07 -18.96 -8.32
CA LEU A 66 4.17 -19.84 -9.47
C LEU A 66 2.87 -20.63 -9.68
N ASP A 67 2.25 -21.10 -8.60
CA ASP A 67 0.94 -21.75 -8.64
C ASP A 67 -0.13 -20.81 -9.20
N PHE A 68 -0.19 -19.56 -8.72
CA PHE A 68 -1.12 -18.56 -9.24
C PHE A 68 -0.94 -18.26 -10.73
N LEU A 69 0.32 -18.31 -11.22
CA LEU A 69 0.64 -18.11 -12.64
C LEU A 69 0.50 -19.39 -13.48
N GLU A 70 0.16 -20.52 -12.86
CA GLU A 70 0.12 -21.86 -13.48
C GLU A 70 1.48 -22.25 -14.11
N LEU A 71 2.58 -21.87 -13.47
CA LEU A 71 3.93 -22.13 -13.94
C LEU A 71 4.60 -23.23 -13.11
N SER A 72 5.36 -24.08 -13.79
CA SER A 72 6.29 -24.99 -13.12
C SER A 72 7.60 -24.24 -12.79
N PRO A 73 8.19 -24.45 -11.60
CA PRO A 73 9.50 -23.90 -11.29
C PRO A 73 10.55 -24.45 -12.27
N ILE A 74 11.41 -23.58 -12.78
CA ILE A 74 12.55 -23.95 -13.63
C ILE A 74 13.82 -23.51 -12.92
N GLY A 75 14.60 -24.49 -12.44
CA GLY A 75 15.84 -24.23 -11.72
C GLY A 75 15.63 -23.78 -10.27
N GLU A 76 16.71 -23.32 -9.65
CA GLU A 76 16.70 -22.81 -8.27
C GLU A 76 16.36 -21.30 -8.28
N PRO A 77 15.51 -20.83 -7.37
CA PRO A 77 15.20 -19.40 -7.26
C PRO A 77 16.44 -18.60 -6.80
N GLU A 78 16.61 -17.43 -7.39
CA GLU A 78 17.68 -16.51 -6.98
C GLU A 78 17.50 -16.10 -5.51
N PRO A 79 18.56 -16.11 -4.68
CA PRO A 79 18.45 -15.73 -3.28
C PRO A 79 17.90 -14.32 -3.12
N TYR A 80 16.95 -14.15 -2.20
CA TYR A 80 16.48 -12.82 -1.85
C TYR A 80 17.54 -12.03 -1.08
N PHE A 81 17.91 -10.87 -1.61
CA PHE A 81 18.78 -9.92 -0.93
C PHE A 81 17.94 -8.82 -0.27
N PRO A 82 17.90 -8.76 1.07
CA PRO A 82 17.10 -7.75 1.77
C PRO A 82 17.52 -6.34 1.37
N GLY A 83 16.52 -5.53 1.01
CA GLY A 83 16.69 -4.17 0.52
C GLY A 83 16.93 -3.11 1.62
N LYS A 84 16.71 -1.85 1.25
CA LYS A 84 16.90 -0.69 2.13
C LYS A 84 15.88 -0.67 3.27
N VAL A 85 16.31 -0.22 4.44
CA VAL A 85 15.42 0.10 5.57
C VAL A 85 15.09 1.59 5.50
N TYR A 86 13.81 1.94 5.44
CA TYR A 86 13.32 3.32 5.25
C TYR A 86 12.81 3.97 6.53
N GLY A 87 13.19 3.45 7.71
CA GLY A 87 12.63 3.85 9.01
C GLY A 87 12.87 5.31 9.40
N ASP A 88 13.89 5.95 8.83
CA ASP A 88 14.42 7.22 9.36
C ASP A 88 14.08 8.44 8.49
N TYR A 89 13.27 8.27 7.44
CA TYR A 89 12.88 9.39 6.55
C TYR A 89 11.83 10.33 7.16
N TYR A 90 11.10 9.86 8.16
CA TYR A 90 10.01 10.60 8.79
C TYR A 90 10.16 10.59 10.31
N SER A 91 9.82 11.70 10.95
CA SER A 91 9.68 11.77 12.40
C SER A 91 8.53 10.88 12.89
N ASP A 92 8.53 10.54 14.18
CA ASP A 92 7.46 9.73 14.76
C ASP A 92 6.09 10.43 14.63
N ASP A 93 6.02 11.74 14.82
CA ASP A 93 4.77 12.51 14.64
C ASP A 93 4.23 12.42 13.20
N GLU A 94 5.11 12.49 12.21
CA GLU A 94 4.76 12.31 10.80
C GLU A 94 4.29 10.89 10.52
N LYS A 95 4.97 9.85 11.04
CA LYS A 95 4.55 8.45 10.91
C LYS A 95 3.14 8.24 11.47
N HIS A 96 2.86 8.78 12.66
CA HIS A 96 1.52 8.71 13.24
C HIS A 96 0.49 9.46 12.38
N ALA A 97 0.83 10.63 11.82
CA ALA A 97 -0.06 11.36 10.92
C ALA A 97 -0.36 10.59 9.64
N ILE A 98 0.66 9.99 9.03
CA ILE A 98 0.54 9.14 7.85
C ILE A 98 -0.35 7.93 8.15
N ALA A 99 -0.10 7.21 9.25
CA ALA A 99 -0.86 6.03 9.65
C ALA A 99 -2.36 6.35 9.85
N ARG A 100 -2.67 7.47 10.52
CA ARG A 100 -4.05 7.94 10.70
C ARG A 100 -4.71 8.25 9.36
N PHE A 101 -4.05 9.02 8.50
CA PHE A 101 -4.57 9.36 7.18
C PHE A 101 -4.81 8.10 6.34
N ALA A 102 -3.82 7.21 6.27
CA ALA A 102 -3.92 5.97 5.51
C ALA A 102 -5.08 5.11 6.00
N LYS A 103 -5.24 4.94 7.31
CA LYS A 103 -6.36 4.19 7.89
C LYS A 103 -7.73 4.80 7.57
N GLU A 104 -7.85 6.13 7.64
CA GLU A 104 -9.11 6.85 7.44
C GLU A 104 -9.57 6.84 5.98
N PHE A 105 -8.62 6.97 5.03
CA PHE A 105 -8.92 7.09 3.61
C PHE A 105 -8.77 5.79 2.82
N SER A 106 -8.30 4.70 3.45
CA SER A 106 -8.28 3.37 2.86
C SER A 106 -9.65 2.71 2.92
N SER A 107 -9.98 1.93 1.90
CA SER A 107 -11.04 0.92 2.01
C SER A 107 -10.69 -0.10 3.11
N LYS A 108 -11.68 -0.86 3.59
CA LYS A 108 -11.44 -1.91 4.59
C LYS A 108 -10.42 -2.94 4.10
N THR A 109 -10.52 -3.36 2.83
CA THR A 109 -9.61 -4.31 2.18
C THR A 109 -8.21 -3.71 2.09
N THR A 110 -8.10 -2.49 1.57
CA THR A 110 -6.82 -1.78 1.46
C THR A 110 -6.13 -1.66 2.81
N TRP A 111 -6.85 -1.24 3.86
CA TRP A 111 -6.26 -1.12 5.20
C TRP A 111 -5.84 -2.47 5.78
N ALA A 112 -6.59 -3.54 5.51
CA ALA A 112 -6.24 -4.88 5.99
C ALA A 112 -4.85 -5.33 5.49
N HIS A 113 -4.47 -4.93 4.27
CA HIS A 113 -3.17 -5.23 3.67
C HIS A 113 -2.09 -4.19 3.98
N LEU A 114 -2.45 -2.91 4.13
CA LEU A 114 -1.49 -1.83 4.31
C LEU A 114 -1.05 -1.59 5.77
N LYS A 115 -1.87 -1.97 6.76
CA LYS A 115 -1.64 -1.64 8.17
C LYS A 115 -0.29 -2.09 8.74
N GLN A 116 0.36 -3.09 8.15
CA GLN A 116 1.64 -3.62 8.62
C GLN A 116 2.82 -2.70 8.29
N TYR A 117 2.63 -1.72 7.41
CA TYR A 117 3.65 -0.77 6.96
C TYR A 117 3.66 0.55 7.75
N PHE A 118 2.77 0.68 8.74
CA PHE A 118 2.54 1.90 9.52
C PHE A 118 2.56 1.60 11.02
#